data_AF-J8E8L0-F1
#
_entry.id   AF-J8E8L0-F1
#
_cell.length_a   1.000
_cell.length_b   1.000
_cell.length_c   1.000
_cell.angle_alpha   90.00
_cell.angle_beta   90.00
_cell.angle_gamma   90.00
#
_symmetry.space_group_name_H-M   'P 1'
#
loop_
_entity.id
_entity.type
_entity.pdbx_description
1 polymer ?
#
loop_
_entity_poly.entity_id
_entity_poly.type
_entity_poly.pdbx_seq_one_letter_code
_entity_poly.pdbx_strand_id
1 'polypeptide(L)'
;MLSPSLEKVNVLLQNRFHRFLNYENLSFISYWDDDTKLRLRDNLYEIDSCHDFKTDVNTPTSWPSYTDIKLNYEHRINRFLTTIETEDSILFIRTGGTYEEAHTLQLILSQLVKYSFSVLLLIPADVPTIVEEDWGLKNICVVNCPIMDVYQYNEKFWTDLLEGVTIGPNA
;
A
#
# COMPACT_ATOMS: atom_id res chain seq x y z
N MET A 1 -6.60 2.54 1.30
CA MET A 1 -6.36 1.47 2.31
C MET A 1 -5.32 1.96 3.28
N LEU A 2 -5.45 1.66 4.57
CA LEU A 2 -4.42 1.90 5.58
C LEU A 2 -3.87 0.56 6.04
N SER A 3 -2.57 0.35 5.87
CA SER A 3 -1.84 -0.83 6.32
C SER A 3 -0.70 -0.37 7.26
N PRO A 4 -0.91 -0.38 8.59
CA PRO A 4 0.10 0.12 9.52
C PRO A 4 1.34 -0.79 9.58
N SER A 5 1.15 -2.11 9.42
CA SER A 5 2.24 -3.09 9.45
C SER A 5 2.67 -3.47 8.04
N LEU A 6 3.98 -3.46 7.77
CA LEU A 6 4.53 -3.98 6.52
C LEU A 6 4.56 -5.52 6.53
N GLU A 7 4.77 -6.14 7.69
CA GLU A 7 4.62 -7.59 7.86
C GLU A 7 3.27 -8.10 7.33
N LYS A 8 2.18 -7.40 7.63
CA LYS A 8 0.85 -7.82 7.17
C LYS A 8 0.65 -7.65 5.66
N VAL A 9 1.28 -6.64 5.06
CA VAL A 9 1.33 -6.49 3.60
C VAL A 9 2.15 -7.61 2.97
N ASN A 10 3.26 -8.03 3.60
CA ASN A 10 4.05 -9.18 3.17
C ASN A 10 3.20 -10.45 3.13
N VAL A 11 2.41 -10.71 4.18
CA VAL A 11 1.47 -11.85 4.23
C VAL A 11 0.39 -11.75 3.13
N LEU A 12 -0.13 -10.56 2.85
CA LEU A 12 -1.09 -10.34 1.75
C LEU A 12 -0.49 -10.70 0.39
N LEU A 13 0.73 -10.23 0.11
CA LEU A 13 1.43 -10.48 -1.15
C LEU A 13 1.79 -11.95 -1.32
N GLN A 14 2.34 -12.59 -0.27
CA GLN A 14 2.64 -14.03 -0.27
C GLN A 14 1.42 -14.88 -0.60
N ASN A 15 0.26 -14.52 -0.05
CA ASN A 15 -0.99 -15.22 -0.31
C ASN A 15 -1.70 -14.79 -1.61
N ARG A 16 -1.06 -13.94 -2.43
CA ARG A 16 -1.64 -13.39 -3.67
C ARG A 16 -3.07 -12.88 -3.45
N PHE A 17 -3.27 -12.13 -2.37
CA PHE A 17 -4.57 -11.52 -1.99
C PHE A 17 -5.69 -12.54 -1.72
N HIS A 18 -5.38 -13.81 -1.48
CA HIS A 18 -6.39 -14.83 -1.22
C HIS A 18 -7.29 -14.42 -0.04
N ARG A 19 -8.61 -14.40 -0.27
CA ARG A 19 -9.64 -13.99 0.72
C ARG A 19 -9.54 -12.54 1.23
N PHE A 20 -8.75 -11.70 0.58
CA PHE A 20 -8.67 -10.28 0.91
C PHE A 20 -10.00 -9.58 0.64
N LEU A 21 -10.48 -8.80 1.60
CA LEU A 21 -11.79 -8.15 1.63
C LEU A 21 -12.97 -9.11 1.46
N ASN A 22 -12.82 -10.37 1.86
CA ASN A 22 -13.99 -11.25 1.98
C ASN A 22 -14.91 -10.77 3.10
N TYR A 23 -16.23 -10.83 2.87
CA TYR A 23 -17.24 -10.32 3.79
C TYR A 23 -17.09 -10.86 5.21
N GLU A 24 -16.82 -12.17 5.35
CA GLU A 24 -16.66 -12.82 6.66
C GLU A 24 -15.39 -12.40 7.42
N ASN A 25 -14.42 -11.82 6.72
CA ASN A 25 -13.18 -11.32 7.32
C ASN A 25 -13.29 -9.83 7.70
N LEU A 26 -14.37 -9.14 7.33
CA LEU A 26 -14.52 -7.70 7.56
C LEU A 26 -15.16 -7.38 8.92
N SER A 27 -14.67 -6.33 9.58
CA SER A 27 -15.28 -5.77 10.79
C SER A 27 -15.32 -4.24 10.72
N PHE A 28 -16.39 -3.64 11.25
CA PHE A 28 -16.44 -2.19 11.46
C PHE A 28 -15.52 -1.80 12.62
N ILE A 29 -14.69 -0.77 12.39
CA ILE A 29 -13.75 -0.25 13.38
C ILE A 29 -14.20 1.10 13.91
N SER A 30 -14.45 2.04 13.01
CA SER A 30 -14.81 3.42 13.37
C SER A 30 -15.45 4.13 12.19
N TYR A 31 -16.00 5.31 12.45
CA TYR A 31 -16.25 6.28 11.40
C TYR A 31 -14.94 6.93 10.93
N TRP A 32 -14.95 7.53 9.74
CA TRP A 32 -13.82 8.19 9.08
C TRP A 32 -14.29 9.40 8.27
N ASP A 33 -13.40 10.39 8.09
CA ASP A 33 -13.61 11.60 7.29
C ASP A 33 -14.91 12.33 7.65
N ASP A 34 -14.92 12.95 8.84
CA ASP A 34 -16.06 13.64 9.45
C ASP A 34 -17.36 12.81 9.43
N ASP A 35 -17.24 11.54 9.79
CA ASP A 35 -18.31 10.54 9.84
C ASP A 35 -19.05 10.29 8.51
N THR A 36 -18.48 10.73 7.40
CA THR A 36 -19.04 10.48 6.05
C THR A 36 -18.74 9.08 5.52
N LYS A 37 -17.84 8.34 6.19
CA LYS A 37 -17.37 7.01 5.75
C LYS A 37 -17.21 6.06 6.94
N LEU A 38 -17.35 4.77 6.67
CA LEU A 38 -17.01 3.69 7.58
C LEU A 38 -15.57 3.25 7.32
N ARG A 39 -14.81 3.08 8.40
CA ARG A 39 -13.54 2.35 8.39
C ARG A 39 -13.81 0.88 8.69
N LEU A 40 -13.62 0.02 7.71
CA LEU A 40 -13.71 -1.43 7.87
C LEU A 40 -12.32 -2.05 7.85
N ARG A 41 -12.07 -3.03 8.70
CA ARG A 41 -10.83 -3.81 8.75
C ARG A 41 -11.04 -5.17 8.12
N ASP A 42 -10.15 -5.54 7.20
CA ASP A 42 -9.89 -6.94 6.91
C ASP A 42 -9.10 -7.54 8.07
N ASN A 43 -9.70 -8.49 8.80
CA ASN A 43 -9.06 -9.09 9.98
C ASN A 43 -8.02 -10.16 9.63
N LEU A 44 -7.99 -10.65 8.39
CA LEU A 44 -7.01 -11.64 7.95
C LEU A 44 -5.65 -10.97 7.70
N TYR A 45 -5.67 -9.79 7.10
CA TYR A 45 -4.48 -9.02 6.75
C TYR A 45 -4.32 -7.74 7.56
N GLU A 46 -5.25 -7.41 8.47
CA GLU A 46 -5.21 -6.20 9.30
C GLU A 46 -5.04 -4.89 8.49
N ILE A 47 -5.71 -4.82 7.34
CA ILE A 47 -5.70 -3.65 6.46
C ILE A 47 -7.09 -3.01 6.46
N ASP A 48 -7.12 -1.69 6.60
CA ASP A 48 -8.35 -0.93 6.72
C ASP A 48 -8.76 -0.27 5.40
N SER A 49 -10.01 -0.49 4.98
CA SER A 49 -10.69 0.34 3.99
C SER A 49 -11.28 1.56 4.70
N CYS A 50 -10.81 2.75 4.35
CA CYS A 50 -11.21 4.01 5.00
C CYS A 50 -12.03 4.94 4.10
N HIS A 51 -12.03 4.69 2.79
CA HIS A 51 -12.64 5.60 1.81
C HIS A 51 -13.79 4.97 1.01
N ASP A 52 -13.95 3.65 1.04
CA ASP A 52 -14.83 2.97 0.08
C ASP A 52 -16.29 2.89 0.57
N PHE A 53 -16.52 2.77 1.88
CA PHE A 53 -17.86 2.55 2.48
C PHE A 53 -18.47 3.86 2.98
N LYS A 54 -19.21 4.57 2.14
CA LYS A 54 -19.88 5.83 2.51
C LYS A 54 -21.09 5.60 3.43
N THR A 55 -21.34 6.52 4.38
CA THR A 55 -22.44 6.42 5.36
C THR A 55 -23.81 6.79 4.82
N ASP A 56 -23.90 7.33 3.60
CA ASP A 56 -25.15 7.56 2.88
C ASP A 56 -25.88 6.25 2.52
N VAL A 57 -25.13 5.15 2.33
CA VAL A 57 -25.66 3.82 1.98
C VAL A 57 -25.25 2.70 2.92
N ASN A 58 -24.18 2.86 3.69
CA ASN A 58 -23.69 1.83 4.62
C ASN A 58 -23.89 2.24 6.09
N THR A 59 -24.14 1.25 6.95
CA THR A 59 -24.18 1.40 8.40
C THR A 59 -23.15 0.47 9.07
N PRO A 60 -22.82 0.65 10.36
CA PRO A 60 -21.89 -0.22 11.06
C PRO A 60 -22.25 -1.73 11.01
N THR A 61 -23.54 -2.06 10.83
CA THR A 61 -24.04 -3.44 10.83
C THR A 61 -24.55 -3.92 9.48
N SER A 62 -24.53 -3.09 8.44
CA SER A 62 -25.02 -3.43 7.10
C SER A 62 -24.23 -2.69 6.03
N TRP A 63 -23.67 -3.42 5.06
CA TRP A 63 -22.82 -2.85 4.00
C TRP A 63 -23.38 -3.13 2.58
N PRO A 64 -24.49 -2.51 2.17
CA PRO A 64 -25.10 -2.76 0.85
C PRO A 64 -24.17 -2.54 -0.34
N SER A 65 -23.19 -1.63 -0.24
CA SER A 65 -22.24 -1.38 -1.33
C SER A 65 -21.06 -2.35 -1.37
N TYR A 66 -21.01 -3.35 -0.47
CA TYR A 66 -19.88 -4.29 -0.36
C TYR A 66 -19.58 -4.99 -1.68
N THR A 67 -20.58 -5.51 -2.38
CA THR A 67 -20.37 -6.30 -3.61
C THR A 67 -19.66 -5.49 -4.69
N ASP A 68 -20.08 -4.24 -4.90
CA ASP A 68 -19.47 -3.36 -5.90
C ASP A 68 -18.04 -2.94 -5.50
N ILE A 69 -17.82 -2.67 -4.21
CA ILE A 69 -16.48 -2.36 -3.68
C ILE A 69 -15.56 -3.58 -3.85
N LYS A 70 -16.02 -4.77 -3.48
CA LYS A 70 -15.26 -6.02 -3.61
C LYS A 70 -14.88 -6.29 -5.06
N LEU A 71 -15.79 -6.13 -6.00
CA LEU A 71 -15.53 -6.28 -7.43
C LEU A 71 -14.46 -5.29 -7.92
N ASN A 72 -14.53 -4.03 -7.48
CA ASN A 72 -13.51 -3.03 -7.80
C ASN A 72 -12.11 -3.42 -7.29
N TYR A 73 -12.03 -3.99 -6.08
CA TYR A 73 -10.77 -4.50 -5.56
C TYR A 73 -10.28 -5.74 -6.31
N GLU A 74 -11.17 -6.65 -6.70
CA GLU A 74 -10.80 -7.80 -7.55
C GLU A 74 -10.21 -7.34 -8.88
N HIS A 75 -10.77 -6.30 -9.52
CA HIS A 75 -10.18 -5.70 -10.71
C HIS A 75 -8.79 -5.08 -10.45
N ARG A 76 -8.62 -4.37 -9.32
CA ARG A 76 -7.33 -3.79 -8.94
C ARG A 76 -6.27 -4.86 -8.64
N ILE A 77 -6.65 -5.93 -7.95
CA ILE A 77 -5.79 -7.08 -7.64
C ILE A 77 -5.39 -7.78 -8.94
N ASN A 78 -6.34 -8.08 -9.82
CA ASN A 78 -6.05 -8.72 -11.10
C ASN A 78 -5.11 -7.85 -11.94
N ARG A 79 -5.35 -6.53 -12.01
CA ARG A 79 -4.43 -5.61 -12.68
C ARG A 79 -3.04 -5.67 -12.06
N PHE A 80 -2.92 -5.61 -10.73
CA PHE A 80 -1.63 -5.74 -10.05
C PHE A 80 -0.92 -7.06 -10.40
N LEU A 81 -1.64 -8.20 -10.34
CA LEU A 81 -1.09 -9.52 -10.64
C LEU A 81 -0.65 -9.63 -12.11
N THR A 82 -1.39 -9.05 -13.05
CA THR A 82 -0.96 -8.94 -14.44
C THR A 82 0.28 -8.08 -14.56
N THR A 83 0.28 -6.88 -13.97
CA THR A 83 1.40 -5.92 -14.03
C THR A 83 2.72 -6.53 -13.57
N ILE A 84 2.74 -7.25 -12.43
CA ILE A 84 3.95 -7.90 -11.93
C ILE A 84 4.48 -9.02 -12.83
N GLU A 85 3.65 -9.55 -13.72
CA GLU A 85 4.00 -10.58 -14.70
C GLU A 85 4.36 -10.02 -16.08
N THR A 86 3.96 -8.78 -16.41
CA THR A 86 4.08 -8.21 -17.75
C THR A 86 5.02 -7.02 -17.86
N GLU A 87 5.13 -6.17 -16.84
CA GLU A 87 5.93 -4.94 -16.92
C GLU A 87 7.42 -5.21 -16.69
N ASP A 88 8.27 -4.64 -17.54
CA ASP A 88 9.73 -4.83 -17.49
C ASP A 88 10.38 -4.23 -16.23
N SER A 89 9.78 -3.16 -15.68
CA SER A 89 10.27 -2.45 -14.50
C SER A 89 9.13 -1.85 -13.69
N ILE A 90 9.13 -2.08 -12.37
CA ILE A 90 8.08 -1.61 -11.46
C ILE A 90 8.70 -0.87 -10.27
N LEU A 91 8.16 0.31 -9.95
CA LEU A 91 8.46 1.04 -8.72
C LEU A 91 7.31 0.85 -7.72
N PHE A 92 7.59 0.21 -6.58
CA PHE A 92 6.68 0.18 -5.43
C PHE A 92 7.05 1.30 -4.46
N ILE A 93 6.05 1.94 -3.86
CA ILE A 93 6.25 2.98 -2.86
C ILE A 93 5.53 2.57 -1.58
N ARG A 94 6.23 2.64 -0.45
CA ARG A 94 5.70 2.30 0.87
C ARG A 94 6.15 3.32 1.90
N THR A 95 5.24 3.73 2.78
CA THR A 95 5.58 4.55 3.96
C THR A 95 5.59 3.68 5.21
N GLY A 96 6.70 3.65 5.92
CA GLY A 96 6.89 2.92 7.17
C GLY A 96 7.21 1.44 6.97
N GLY A 97 7.99 0.92 7.91
CA GLY A 97 8.47 -0.46 7.95
C GLY A 97 9.81 -0.53 8.68
N THR A 98 10.18 -1.72 9.13
CA THR A 98 11.50 -2.02 9.70
C THR A 98 12.41 -2.67 8.66
N TYR A 99 13.71 -2.75 8.98
CA TYR A 99 14.67 -3.49 8.18
C TYR A 99 14.22 -4.92 7.86
N GLU A 100 13.79 -5.68 8.87
CA GLU A 100 13.40 -7.08 8.71
C GLU A 100 12.14 -7.25 7.84
N GLU A 101 11.16 -6.36 8.00
CA GLU A 101 9.96 -6.35 7.17
C GLU A 101 10.29 -5.99 5.72
N ALA A 102 11.20 -5.04 5.49
CA ALA A 102 11.65 -4.63 4.15
C ALA A 102 12.48 -5.72 3.47
N HIS A 103 13.40 -6.36 4.20
CA HIS A 103 14.14 -7.51 3.71
C HIS A 103 13.19 -8.64 3.30
N THR A 104 12.18 -8.92 4.12
CA THR A 104 11.13 -9.91 3.79
C THR A 104 10.33 -9.49 2.55
N LEU A 105 9.95 -8.22 2.42
CA LEU A 105 9.26 -7.69 1.24
C LEU A 105 10.10 -7.92 -0.02
N GLN A 106 11.39 -7.61 0.00
CA GLN A 106 12.28 -7.81 -1.14
C GLN A 106 12.31 -9.28 -1.58
N LEU A 107 12.39 -10.23 -0.64
CA LEU A 107 12.39 -11.65 -0.95
C LEU A 107 11.06 -12.09 -1.60
N ILE A 108 9.93 -11.59 -1.10
CA ILE A 108 8.60 -11.89 -1.65
C ILE A 108 8.48 -11.33 -3.06
N LEU A 109 8.81 -10.05 -3.26
CA LEU A 109 8.73 -9.41 -4.56
C LEU A 109 9.69 -10.06 -5.58
N SER A 110 10.86 -10.53 -5.14
CA SER A 110 11.79 -11.28 -6.00
C SER A 110 11.23 -12.60 -6.52
N GLN A 111 10.21 -13.16 -5.85
CA GLN A 111 9.51 -14.37 -6.29
C GLN A 111 8.25 -14.06 -7.10
N LEU A 112 7.63 -12.90 -6.86
CA LEU A 112 6.36 -12.51 -7.47
C LEU A 112 6.52 -11.73 -8.77
N VAL A 113 7.49 -10.82 -8.84
CA VAL A 113 7.73 -9.98 -10.00
C VAL A 113 8.60 -10.71 -10.99
N LYS A 114 8.15 -10.80 -12.25
CA LYS A 114 8.83 -11.55 -13.30
C LYS A 114 10.12 -10.88 -13.78
N TYR A 115 10.12 -9.55 -13.85
CA TYR A 115 11.23 -8.76 -14.37
C TYR A 115 11.89 -7.94 -13.24
N SER A 116 12.15 -6.65 -13.47
CA SER A 116 12.84 -5.81 -12.48
C SER A 116 11.84 -5.08 -11.58
N PHE A 117 12.22 -4.87 -10.33
CA PHE A 117 11.50 -3.99 -9.42
C PHE A 117 12.44 -3.21 -8.52
N SER A 118 11.93 -2.07 -8.06
CA SER A 118 12.50 -1.25 -7.00
C SER A 118 11.43 -0.91 -5.98
N VAL A 119 11.81 -0.77 -4.72
CA VAL A 119 10.94 -0.28 -3.65
C VAL A 119 11.53 1.01 -3.12
N LEU A 120 10.72 2.06 -3.08
CA LEU A 120 11.01 3.28 -2.35
C LEU A 120 10.30 3.21 -1.00
N LEU A 121 11.08 3.08 0.07
CA LEU A 121 10.60 2.98 1.45
C LEU A 121 10.81 4.33 2.17
N LEU A 122 9.71 5.02 2.44
CA LEU A 122 9.70 6.29 3.17
C LEU A 122 9.59 6.02 4.66
N ILE A 123 10.59 6.39 5.46
CA ILE A 123 10.58 6.26 6.92
C ILE A 123 10.37 7.65 7.53
N PRO A 124 9.24 7.93 8.20
CA PRO A 124 9.08 9.17 8.93
C PRO A 124 10.11 9.27 10.06
N ALA A 125 10.90 10.34 10.07
CA ALA A 125 11.97 10.58 11.02
C ALA A 125 12.11 12.07 11.33
N ASP A 126 12.69 12.40 12.47
CA ASP A 126 12.98 13.79 12.87
C ASP A 126 14.21 14.32 12.10
N VAL A 127 14.02 14.54 10.81
CA VAL A 127 15.02 15.07 9.87
C VAL A 127 14.48 16.32 9.17
N PRO A 128 15.33 17.33 8.87
CA PRO A 128 14.88 18.57 8.25
C PRO A 128 14.59 18.42 6.75
N THR A 129 15.19 17.42 6.10
CA THR A 129 15.07 17.12 4.67
C THR A 129 15.11 15.61 4.45
N ILE A 130 14.83 15.18 3.23
CA ILE A 130 14.97 13.77 2.83
C ILE A 130 16.45 13.36 2.97
N VAL A 131 16.70 12.22 3.62
CA VAL A 131 18.03 11.63 3.77
C VAL A 131 17.94 10.16 3.41
N GLU A 132 18.72 9.72 2.41
CA GLU A 132 18.84 8.31 2.06
C GLU A 132 19.57 7.54 3.17
N GLU A 133 19.10 6.34 3.48
CA GLU A 133 19.70 5.42 4.44
C GLU A 133 20.07 4.12 3.74
N ASP A 134 21.33 3.70 3.86
CA ASP A 134 21.80 2.45 3.27
C ASP A 134 21.52 1.27 4.20
N TRP A 135 20.47 0.51 3.88
CA TRP A 135 20.17 -0.76 4.54
C TRP A 135 20.87 -1.96 3.87
N GLY A 136 21.69 -1.77 2.82
CA GLY A 136 22.32 -2.86 2.09
C GLY A 136 21.35 -3.76 1.32
N LEU A 137 20.12 -3.30 1.09
CA LEU A 137 19.08 -4.02 0.37
C LEU A 137 19.12 -3.65 -1.12
N LYS A 138 19.34 -4.65 -1.98
CA LYS A 138 19.59 -4.46 -3.41
C LYS A 138 18.47 -3.73 -4.17
N ASN A 139 17.22 -4.01 -3.83
CA ASN A 139 16.04 -3.51 -4.56
C ASN A 139 15.23 -2.53 -3.72
N ILE A 140 15.74 -2.07 -2.58
CA ILE A 140 15.04 -1.15 -1.69
C ILE A 140 15.90 0.09 -1.45
N CYS A 141 15.39 1.24 -1.90
CA CYS A 141 15.90 2.55 -1.53
C CYS A 141 15.12 3.01 -0.29
N VAL A 142 15.82 3.29 0.79
CA VAL A 142 15.23 3.75 2.05
C VAL A 142 15.54 5.22 2.21
N VAL A 143 14.51 6.02 2.47
CA VAL A 143 14.66 7.45 2.70
C VAL A 143 13.97 7.85 3.99
N ASN A 144 14.74 8.46 4.89
CA ASN A 144 14.21 9.17 6.04
C ASN A 144 13.58 10.48 5.56
N CYS A 145 12.31 10.67 5.91
CA CYS A 145 11.52 11.83 5.51
C CYS A 145 11.10 12.60 6.75
N PRO A 146 11.02 13.94 6.71
CA PRO A 146 10.49 14.72 7.82
C PRO A 146 9.13 14.18 8.27
N ILE A 147 8.90 14.12 9.59
CA ILE A 147 7.59 13.77 10.13
C ILE A 147 6.61 14.85 9.68
N MET A 148 5.71 14.45 8.80
CA MET A 148 4.64 15.25 8.26
C MET A 148 3.35 14.47 8.43
N ASP A 149 2.21 15.15 8.50
CA ASP A 149 0.93 14.44 8.41
C ASP A 149 0.89 13.70 7.05
N VAL A 150 0.31 12.51 6.97
CA VAL A 150 0.36 11.65 5.77
C VAL A 150 -0.30 12.34 4.56
N TYR A 151 -1.17 13.30 4.82
CA TYR A 151 -1.80 14.20 3.84
C TYR A 151 -0.94 15.40 3.43
N GLN A 152 0.26 15.56 4.00
CA GLN A 152 1.13 16.70 3.79
C GLN A 152 2.32 16.44 2.86
N TYR A 153 2.59 15.20 2.41
CA TYR A 153 3.53 14.96 1.30
C TYR A 153 2.95 15.58 0.02
N ASN A 154 3.24 16.87 -0.14
CA ASN A 154 2.70 17.71 -1.19
C ASN A 154 3.41 17.42 -2.53
N GLU A 155 2.90 18.03 -3.59
CA GLU A 155 3.44 17.90 -4.93
C GLU A 155 4.94 18.22 -5.00
N LYS A 156 5.40 19.24 -4.25
CA LYS A 156 6.81 19.59 -4.20
C LYS A 156 7.66 18.46 -3.62
N PHE A 157 7.24 17.86 -2.51
CA PHE A 157 7.93 16.72 -1.91
C PHE A 157 8.10 15.57 -2.90
N TRP A 158 7.03 15.19 -3.60
CA TRP A 158 7.09 14.10 -4.59
C TRP A 158 7.93 14.46 -5.81
N THR A 159 7.89 15.72 -6.25
CA THR A 159 8.69 16.21 -7.38
C THR A 159 10.18 16.13 -7.04
N ASP A 160 10.57 16.60 -5.86
CA ASP A 160 11.95 16.57 -5.41
C ASP A 160 12.44 15.12 -5.20
N LEU A 161 11.60 14.26 -4.60
CA LEU A 161 11.95 12.86 -4.29
C LEU A 161 12.08 11.97 -5.54
N LEU A 162 11.23 12.21 -6.55
CA LEU A 162 11.20 11.42 -7.78
C LEU A 162 11.95 12.11 -8.93
N GLU A 163 12.77 13.12 -8.63
CA GLU A 163 13.57 13.81 -9.64
C GLU A 163 14.46 12.80 -10.39
N GLY A 164 14.41 12.83 -11.73
CA GLY A 164 15.14 11.91 -12.59
C GLY A 164 14.49 10.53 -12.79
N VAL A 165 13.43 10.19 -12.05
CA VAL A 165 12.62 9.00 -12.32
C VAL A 165 11.76 9.24 -13.56
N THR A 166 11.80 8.30 -14.51
CA THR A 166 11.01 8.37 -15.75
C THR A 166 10.14 7.14 -15.88
N ILE A 167 8.96 7.30 -16.49
CA ILE A 167 8.09 6.19 -16.83
C ILE A 167 8.52 5.67 -18.21
N GLY A 168 8.71 4.36 -18.33
CA GLY A 168 9.00 3.74 -19.62
C GLY A 168 7.86 4.00 -20.62
N PRO A 169 8.15 4.09 -21.93
CA PRO A 169 7.08 4.16 -22.91
C PRO A 169 6.19 2.92 -22.78
N ASN A 170 4.87 3.11 -22.69
CA ASN A 170 3.91 2.00 -22.71
C ASN A 170 4.14 1.17 -23.98
N ALA A 171 4.47 -0.11 -23.83
CA ALA A 171 4.62 -1.05 -24.94
C ALA A 171 3.27 -1.40 -25.58
#